data_AF-A0A7J6XBU9-F1
#
_entry.id   AF-A0A7J6XBU9-F1
#
_cell.length_a   1.000
_cell.length_b   1.000
_cell.length_c   1.000
_cell.angle_alpha   90.00
_cell.angle_beta   90.00
_cell.angle_gamma   90.00
#
_symmetry.space_group_name_H-M   'P 1'
#
loop_
_entity.id
_entity.type
_entity.pdbx_description
1 polymer ?
#
loop_
_entity_poly.entity_id
_entity_poly.type
_entity_poly.pdbx_seq_one_letter_code
_entity_poly.pdbx_strand_id
1 'polypeptide(L)'
;MALQFNSLTFLNFSSDLLPRQARVRRVHHGAIRTSGYVCQAAMQTDEGPIIERRSGHWKPSIWEDDFLKTLKNDHKEEVYQSRAELLKAKVRHELLDRMQDDKGTLALLELIDDVQRLGLGYIFEQDIRKALGFLKEKNVNLEGNLHATSLCFRLLRQHGFDVSQDVFKVFKGLRGNFMDHLSKDIKGILSL
;
A
#
# COMPACT_ATOMS: atom_id res chain seq x y z
N MET A 1 35.14 34.94 19.51
CA MET A 1 35.45 33.50 19.53
C MET A 1 34.74 32.90 18.32
N ALA A 2 35.48 32.69 17.25
CA ALA A 2 34.97 32.28 15.94
C ALA A 2 34.74 30.76 15.93
N LEU A 3 33.61 30.30 15.37
CA LEU A 3 33.44 28.92 14.96
C LEU A 3 32.86 28.89 13.53
N GLN A 4 33.54 28.11 12.71
CA GLN A 4 33.57 28.14 11.26
C GLN A 4 32.29 27.58 10.62
N PHE A 5 31.93 28.18 9.48
CA PHE A 5 30.98 27.65 8.52
C PHE A 5 31.50 26.35 7.88
N ASN A 6 30.59 25.39 7.74
CA ASN A 6 30.79 24.13 7.04
C ASN A 6 31.19 24.35 5.57
N SER A 7 32.31 23.75 5.17
CA SER A 7 32.65 23.52 3.76
C SER A 7 32.29 22.08 3.43
N LEU A 8 31.24 21.89 2.62
CA LEU A 8 31.01 20.62 1.93
C LEU A 8 31.35 20.84 0.46
N THR A 9 32.45 20.22 0.07
CA THR A 9 32.92 20.12 -1.29
C THR A 9 31.91 19.34 -2.13
N PHE A 10 31.51 19.94 -3.24
CA PHE A 10 30.85 19.29 -4.36
C PHE A 10 31.71 18.11 -4.85
N LEU A 11 31.21 16.89 -4.76
CA LEU A 11 31.69 15.81 -5.60
C LEU A 11 30.90 15.83 -6.90
N ASN A 12 31.61 16.22 -7.95
CA ASN A 12 31.18 16.19 -9.33
C ASN A 12 30.75 14.78 -9.72
N PHE A 13 29.53 14.65 -10.23
CA PHE A 13 29.03 13.43 -10.84
C PHE A 13 29.66 13.30 -12.22
N SER A 14 30.67 12.43 -12.35
CA SER A 14 31.26 12.07 -13.63
C SER A 14 30.29 11.18 -14.39
N SER A 15 29.59 11.76 -15.35
CA SER A 15 28.91 11.06 -16.44
C SER A 15 29.99 10.60 -17.42
N ASP A 16 30.38 9.33 -17.36
CA ASP A 16 30.77 8.53 -18.51
C ASP A 16 31.30 7.18 -18.03
N LEU A 17 30.55 6.11 -18.33
CA LEU A 17 31.08 4.84 -18.82
C LEU A 17 29.89 3.90 -19.08
N LEU A 18 29.48 3.90 -20.35
CA LEU A 18 28.52 2.98 -20.95
C LEU A 18 28.83 1.52 -20.55
N PRO A 19 27.82 0.68 -20.28
CA PRO A 19 28.04 -0.74 -20.12
C PRO A 19 28.52 -1.34 -21.44
N ARG A 20 29.74 -1.89 -21.41
CA ARG A 20 30.30 -2.72 -22.49
C ARG A 20 29.26 -3.76 -22.92
N GLN A 21 28.99 -3.82 -24.23
CA GLN A 21 28.26 -4.92 -24.84
C GLN A 21 28.97 -6.24 -24.51
N ALA A 22 28.39 -7.04 -23.60
CA ALA A 22 28.84 -8.39 -23.34
C ALA A 22 28.39 -9.29 -24.49
N ARG A 23 29.36 -9.77 -25.27
CA ARG A 23 29.18 -10.76 -26.34
C ARG A 23 28.59 -12.04 -25.72
N VAL A 24 27.34 -12.37 -26.09
CA VAL A 24 26.68 -13.64 -25.74
C VAL A 24 27.54 -14.80 -26.25
N ARG A 25 28.20 -15.53 -25.34
CA ARG A 25 28.83 -16.81 -25.66
C ARG A 25 27.75 -17.88 -25.59
N ARG A 26 27.55 -18.60 -26.70
CA ARG A 26 26.77 -19.83 -26.75
C ARG A 26 27.39 -20.84 -25.78
N VAL A 27 26.73 -21.08 -24.66
CA VAL A 27 27.03 -22.22 -23.79
C VAL A 27 26.44 -23.45 -24.47
N HIS A 28 27.29 -24.40 -24.81
CA HIS A 28 26.85 -25.71 -25.27
C HIS A 28 26.20 -26.41 -24.08
N HIS A 29 24.91 -26.69 -24.17
CA HIS A 29 24.19 -27.44 -23.14
C HIS A 29 24.70 -28.89 -23.13
N GLY A 30 25.57 -29.20 -22.17
CA GLY A 30 25.76 -30.58 -21.72
C GLY A 30 24.44 -31.10 -21.15
N ALA A 31 24.09 -32.33 -21.51
CA ALA A 31 22.84 -32.97 -21.10
C ALA A 31 22.73 -33.04 -19.58
N ILE A 32 21.80 -32.26 -19.00
CA ILE A 32 21.41 -32.39 -17.60
C ILE A 32 20.53 -33.64 -17.50
N ARG A 33 21.06 -34.69 -16.87
CA ARG A 33 20.28 -35.86 -16.48
C ARG A 33 19.32 -35.45 -15.36
N THR A 34 18.07 -35.13 -15.72
CA THR A 34 16.98 -35.09 -14.75
C THR A 34 16.52 -36.52 -14.50
N SER A 35 16.67 -37.00 -13.26
CA SER A 35 16.10 -38.28 -12.81
C SER A 35 14.58 -38.11 -12.74
N GLY A 36 13.90 -38.34 -13.85
CA GLY A 36 12.44 -38.34 -13.90
C GLY A 36 11.89 -39.58 -13.22
N TYR A 37 11.09 -39.39 -12.18
CA TYR A 37 10.18 -40.44 -11.72
C TYR A 37 9.14 -40.65 -12.83
N VAL A 38 9.21 -41.79 -13.51
CA VAL A 38 8.22 -42.18 -14.52
C VAL A 38 7.04 -42.81 -13.80
N CYS A 39 5.95 -42.06 -13.65
CA CYS A 39 4.66 -42.62 -13.26
C CYS A 39 4.05 -43.33 -14.46
N GLN A 40 4.15 -44.66 -14.52
CA GLN A 40 3.46 -45.47 -15.51
C GLN A 40 2.09 -45.87 -14.94
N ALA A 41 1.03 -45.25 -15.45
CA ALA A 41 -0.33 -45.74 -15.25
C ALA A 41 -0.65 -46.76 -16.35
N ALA A 42 -1.04 -47.98 -15.95
CA ALA A 42 -1.52 -48.99 -16.89
C ALA A 42 -2.87 -48.53 -17.46
N MET A 43 -2.92 -48.24 -18.75
CA MET A 43 -4.15 -47.89 -19.45
C MET A 43 -4.88 -49.17 -19.85
N GLN A 44 -6.02 -49.45 -19.23
CA GLN A 44 -7.01 -50.35 -19.80
C GLN A 44 -7.68 -49.61 -20.96
N THR A 45 -7.64 -50.18 -22.17
CA THR A 45 -8.31 -49.63 -23.34
C THR A 45 -9.80 -49.98 -23.28
N ASP A 46 -10.59 -49.04 -22.76
CA ASP A 46 -12.04 -49.01 -23.00
C ASP A 46 -12.26 -48.33 -24.36
N GLU A 47 -12.87 -49.06 -25.30
CA GLU A 47 -13.13 -48.65 -26.70
C GLU A 47 -14.29 -47.61 -26.79
N GLY A 48 -14.24 -46.58 -25.96
CA GLY A 48 -15.09 -45.39 -26.07
C GLY A 48 -14.53 -44.39 -27.09
N PRO A 49 -15.35 -43.49 -27.65
CA PRO A 49 -14.85 -42.44 -28.54
C PRO A 49 -13.78 -41.61 -27.82
N ILE A 50 -12.60 -41.48 -28.43
CA ILE A 50 -11.49 -40.68 -27.91
C ILE A 50 -11.91 -39.21 -27.87
N ILE A 51 -12.29 -38.71 -26.70
CA ILE A 51 -12.56 -37.29 -26.48
C ILE A 51 -11.21 -36.58 -26.32
N GLU A 52 -10.69 -36.00 -27.42
CA GLU A 52 -9.51 -35.15 -27.34
C GLU A 52 -9.80 -33.87 -26.55
N ARG A 53 -9.07 -33.69 -25.45
CA ARG A 53 -9.15 -32.48 -24.64
C ARG A 53 -8.46 -31.32 -25.37
N ARG A 54 -9.20 -30.25 -25.64
CA ARG A 54 -8.63 -29.03 -26.26
C ARG A 54 -7.55 -28.41 -25.37
N SER A 55 -6.41 -28.06 -25.97
CA SER A 55 -5.34 -27.32 -25.29
C SER A 55 -5.69 -25.84 -25.16
N GLY A 56 -5.47 -25.27 -23.97
CA GLY A 56 -5.75 -23.87 -23.67
C GLY A 56 -4.71 -22.88 -24.21
N HIS A 57 -3.56 -23.35 -24.71
CA HIS A 57 -2.46 -22.50 -25.24
C HIS A 57 -2.04 -21.34 -24.31
N TRP A 58 -2.04 -21.58 -23.00
CA TRP A 58 -1.61 -20.59 -22.01
C TRP A 58 -0.13 -20.30 -22.13
N LYS A 59 0.24 -19.04 -21.87
CA LYS A 59 1.65 -18.65 -21.76
C LYS A 59 2.22 -19.17 -20.43
N PRO A 60 3.51 -19.55 -20.42
CA PRO A 60 4.19 -19.96 -19.20
C PRO A 60 4.28 -18.79 -18.19
N SER A 61 4.64 -19.10 -16.95
CA SER A 61 4.82 -18.08 -15.92
C SER A 61 5.87 -17.05 -16.33
N ILE A 62 5.65 -15.80 -15.93
CA ILE A 62 6.65 -14.73 -16.06
C ILE A 62 7.83 -14.91 -15.09
N TRP A 63 7.68 -15.77 -14.09
CA TRP A 63 8.68 -16.08 -13.08
C TRP A 63 9.30 -17.44 -13.37
N GLU A 64 10.62 -17.49 -13.40
CA GLU A 64 11.39 -18.73 -13.50
C GLU A 64 11.62 -19.34 -12.11
N ASP A 65 11.56 -20.68 -12.02
CA ASP A 65 11.73 -21.40 -10.75
C ASP A 65 13.07 -21.09 -10.08
N ASP A 66 14.14 -20.94 -10.86
CA ASP A 66 15.45 -20.61 -10.31
C ASP A 66 15.51 -19.18 -9.77
N PHE A 67 14.83 -18.22 -10.42
CA PHE A 67 14.67 -16.87 -9.88
C PHE A 67 13.95 -16.91 -8.52
N LEU A 68 12.86 -17.67 -8.40
CA LEU A 68 12.12 -17.79 -7.14
C LEU A 68 12.99 -18.33 -6.00
N LYS A 69 13.89 -19.29 -6.29
CA LYS A 69 14.83 -19.85 -5.28
C LYS A 69 15.88 -18.83 -4.83
N THR A 70 16.18 -17.82 -5.64
CA THR A 70 17.16 -16.77 -5.28
C THR A 70 16.58 -15.68 -4.40
N LEU A 71 15.25 -15.57 -4.30
CA LEU A 71 14.60 -14.56 -3.48
C LEU A 71 15.01 -14.71 -2.01
N LYS A 72 15.71 -13.71 -1.49
CA LYS A 72 16.10 -13.59 -0.09
C LYS A 72 15.56 -12.28 0.45
N ASN A 73 15.36 -12.25 1.77
CA ASN A 73 14.99 -11.03 2.46
C ASN A 73 16.24 -10.39 3.06
N ASP A 74 16.80 -9.42 2.35
CA ASP A 74 17.99 -8.68 2.76
C ASP A 74 17.70 -7.67 3.88
N HIS A 75 16.42 -7.41 4.19
CA HIS A 75 15.98 -6.45 5.21
C HIS A 75 15.83 -7.08 6.61
N LYS A 76 16.46 -8.23 6.86
CA LYS A 76 16.45 -8.89 8.18
C LYS A 76 17.50 -8.33 9.15
N GLU A 77 18.35 -7.42 8.69
CA GLU A 77 19.39 -6.82 9.53
C GLU A 77 18.80 -6.07 10.73
N GLU A 78 19.46 -6.21 11.88
CA GLU A 78 19.04 -5.64 13.16
C GLU A 78 18.85 -4.11 13.09
N VAL A 79 19.64 -3.43 12.24
CA VAL A 79 19.56 -1.98 12.01
C VAL A 79 18.20 -1.58 11.44
N TYR A 80 17.67 -2.33 10.46
CA TYR A 80 16.36 -2.04 9.87
C TYR A 80 15.23 -2.33 10.84
N GLN A 81 15.33 -3.41 11.61
CA GLN A 81 14.34 -3.76 12.64
C GLN A 81 14.26 -2.69 13.74
N SER A 82 15.42 -2.27 14.25
CA SER A 82 15.51 -1.23 15.29
C SER A 82 14.94 0.10 14.82
N ARG A 83 15.26 0.49 13.58
CA ARG A 83 14.69 1.70 12.97
C ARG A 83 13.18 1.57 12.76
N ALA A 84 12.69 0.40 12.35
CA ALA A 84 11.26 0.16 12.16
C ALA A 84 10.50 0.29 13.49
N GLU A 85 10.99 -0.29 14.57
CA GLU A 85 10.36 -0.17 15.90
C GLU A 85 10.35 1.27 16.40
N LEU A 86 11.44 2.02 16.22
CA LEU A 86 11.47 3.45 16.54
C LEU A 86 10.40 4.23 15.78
N LEU A 87 10.26 3.98 14.47
CA LEU A 87 9.26 4.66 13.64
C LEU A 87 7.83 4.25 14.01
N LYS A 88 7.58 2.97 14.33
CA LYS A 88 6.28 2.52 14.84
C LYS A 88 5.90 3.27 16.12
N ALA A 89 6.83 3.40 17.06
CA ALA A 89 6.59 4.15 18.29
C ALA A 89 6.25 5.62 18.02
N LYS A 90 6.96 6.27 17.08
CA LYS A 90 6.66 7.66 16.68
C LYS A 90 5.27 7.81 16.08
N VAL A 91 4.85 6.91 15.18
CA VAL A 91 3.50 6.96 14.59
C VAL A 91 2.43 6.76 15.65
N ARG A 92 2.62 5.82 16.60
CA ARG A 92 1.69 5.64 17.73
C ARG A 92 1.58 6.91 18.58
N HIS A 93 2.72 7.53 18.88
CA HIS A 93 2.73 8.77 19.63
C HIS A 93 1.97 9.89 18.89
N GLU A 94 2.22 10.06 17.59
CA GLU A 94 1.53 11.05 16.76
C GLU A 94 0.01 10.83 16.71
N LEU A 95 -0.43 9.57 16.59
CA LEU A 95 -1.86 9.22 16.65
C LEU A 95 -2.48 9.64 17.98
N LEU A 96 -1.80 9.37 19.10
CA LEU A 96 -2.28 9.72 20.44
C LEU A 96 -2.27 11.22 20.69
N ASP A 97 -1.24 11.92 20.23
CA ASP A 97 -1.10 13.38 20.38
C ASP A 97 -2.22 14.11 19.61
N ARG A 98 -2.44 13.75 18.34
CA ARG A 98 -3.50 14.34 17.52
C ARG A 98 -4.91 13.99 17.98
N MET A 99 -5.10 12.89 18.73
CA MET A 99 -6.38 12.59 19.38
C MET A 99 -6.69 13.57 20.51
N GLN A 100 -5.68 14.12 21.19
CA GLN A 100 -5.85 15.06 22.30
C GLN A 100 -5.99 16.51 21.81
N ASP A 101 -5.53 16.82 20.60
CA ASP A 101 -5.69 18.14 19.99
C ASP A 101 -7.05 18.29 19.29
N ASP A 102 -7.91 19.13 19.85
CA ASP A 102 -9.21 19.46 19.28
C ASP A 102 -9.12 20.08 17.87
N LYS A 103 -8.03 20.79 17.56
CA LYS A 103 -7.81 21.41 16.24
C LYS A 103 -7.18 20.45 15.24
N GLY A 104 -6.64 19.32 15.71
CA GLY A 104 -5.89 18.35 14.93
C GLY A 104 -6.74 17.29 14.23
N THR A 105 -8.08 17.34 14.29
CA THR A 105 -8.94 16.24 13.79
C THR A 105 -8.70 15.91 12.31
N LEU A 106 -8.57 16.94 11.45
CA LEU A 106 -8.28 16.71 10.03
C LEU A 106 -6.93 16.01 9.85
N ALA A 107 -5.90 16.50 10.55
CA ALA A 107 -4.57 15.91 10.50
C ALA A 107 -4.55 14.47 11.04
N LEU A 108 -5.38 14.15 12.03
CA LEU A 108 -5.54 12.77 12.52
C LEU A 108 -6.15 11.87 11.44
N LEU A 109 -7.22 12.33 10.79
CA LEU A 109 -7.87 11.58 9.71
C LEU A 109 -6.92 11.33 8.52
N GLU A 110 -6.16 12.35 8.13
CA GLU A 110 -5.14 12.25 7.07
C GLU A 110 -4.03 11.25 7.46
N LEU A 111 -3.54 11.31 8.69
CA LEU A 111 -2.53 10.36 9.19
C LEU A 111 -3.04 8.91 9.15
N ILE A 112 -4.29 8.70 9.56
CA ILE A 112 -4.91 7.36 9.49
C ILE A 112 -5.01 6.90 8.04
N ASP A 113 -5.47 7.77 7.12
CA ASP A 113 -5.57 7.43 5.70
C ASP A 113 -4.22 7.08 5.08
N ASP A 114 -3.19 7.88 5.36
CA ASP A 114 -1.83 7.66 4.88
C ASP A 114 -1.27 6.33 5.39
N VAL A 115 -1.42 6.03 6.69
CA VAL A 115 -0.98 4.76 7.29
C VAL A 115 -1.67 3.57 6.63
N GLN A 116 -2.96 3.67 6.33
CA GLN A 116 -3.69 2.61 5.63
C GLN A 116 -3.23 2.44 4.19
N ARG A 117 -3.07 3.54 3.45
CA ARG A 117 -2.66 3.53 2.03
C ARG A 117 -1.22 3.08 1.83
N LEU A 118 -0.36 3.27 2.82
CA LEU A 118 1.00 2.73 2.85
C LEU A 118 1.04 1.22 3.15
N GLY A 119 -0.10 0.57 3.39
CA GLY A 119 -0.18 -0.85 3.74
C GLY A 119 0.25 -1.14 5.19
N LEU A 120 0.35 -0.11 6.04
CA LEU A 120 0.79 -0.23 7.43
C LEU A 120 -0.38 -0.33 8.42
N GLY A 121 -1.63 -0.24 7.94
CA GLY A 121 -2.82 -0.23 8.78
C GLY A 121 -2.93 -1.40 9.77
N TYR A 122 -2.43 -2.59 9.41
CA TYR A 122 -2.46 -3.77 10.27
C TYR A 122 -1.56 -3.63 11.52
N ILE A 123 -0.50 -2.82 11.46
CA ILE A 123 0.44 -2.60 12.57
C ILE A 123 -0.21 -1.72 13.66
N PHE A 124 -1.11 -0.83 13.24
CA PHE A 124 -1.74 0.19 14.07
C PHE A 124 -3.25 -0.04 14.22
N GLU A 125 -3.74 -1.24 13.96
CA GLU A 125 -5.18 -1.53 13.90
C GLU A 125 -5.91 -1.10 15.18
N GLN A 126 -5.35 -1.39 16.34
CA GLN A 126 -5.92 -1.02 17.64
C GLN A 126 -5.88 0.50 17.86
N ASP A 127 -4.79 1.16 17.49
CA ASP A 127 -4.60 2.60 17.65
C ASP A 127 -5.60 3.36 16.76
N ILE A 128 -5.73 2.93 15.50
CA ILE A 128 -6.70 3.49 14.54
C ILE A 128 -8.14 3.28 15.03
N ARG A 129 -8.50 2.08 15.49
CA ARG A 129 -9.85 1.79 15.99
C ARG A 129 -10.20 2.67 17.19
N LYS A 130 -9.24 2.89 18.11
CA LYS A 130 -9.42 3.81 19.25
C LYS A 130 -9.60 5.25 18.79
N ALA A 131 -8.77 5.73 17.87
CA ALA A 131 -8.85 7.07 17.32
C ALA A 131 -10.22 7.33 16.66
N LEU A 132 -10.67 6.40 15.81
CA LEU A 132 -11.97 6.50 15.15
C LEU A 132 -13.15 6.42 16.13
N GLY A 133 -13.06 5.56 17.15
CA GLY A 133 -14.06 5.50 18.22
C GLY A 133 -14.19 6.84 18.95
N PHE A 134 -13.07 7.45 19.32
CA PHE A 134 -13.04 8.77 19.94
C PHE A 134 -13.67 9.86 19.05
N LEU A 135 -13.34 9.87 17.75
CA LEU A 135 -13.93 10.82 16.80
C LEU A 135 -15.46 10.66 16.67
N LYS A 136 -15.95 9.42 16.70
CA LYS A 136 -17.39 9.14 16.67
C LYS A 136 -18.09 9.65 17.93
N GLU A 137 -17.53 9.39 19.10
CA GLU A 137 -18.11 9.78 20.40
C GLU A 137 -18.14 11.30 20.58
N LYS A 138 -17.07 11.97 20.17
CA LYS A 138 -16.94 13.43 20.26
C LYS A 138 -17.91 14.17 19.33
N ASN A 139 -18.54 13.47 18.38
CA ASN A 139 -19.40 14.04 17.34
C ASN A 139 -18.73 15.27 16.69
N VAL A 140 -17.47 15.09 16.27
CA VAL A 140 -16.60 16.21 15.89
C VAL A 140 -17.29 17.07 14.84
N ASN A 141 -17.35 18.37 15.11
CA ASN A 141 -17.87 19.31 14.14
C ASN A 141 -16.89 19.45 12.96
N LEU A 142 -17.19 18.75 11.87
CA LEU A 142 -16.48 18.82 10.59
C LEU A 142 -17.23 19.73 9.58
N GLU A 143 -18.22 20.49 10.06
CA GLU A 143 -19.08 21.33 9.22
C GLU A 143 -18.26 22.29 8.36
N GLY A 144 -18.62 22.36 7.09
CA GLY A 144 -17.99 23.25 6.11
C GLY A 144 -16.73 22.71 5.46
N ASN A 145 -16.14 21.59 5.93
CA ASN A 145 -15.02 20.95 5.26
C ASN A 145 -15.45 19.63 4.60
N LEU A 146 -15.64 19.66 3.28
CA LEU A 146 -16.06 18.50 2.50
C LEU A 146 -15.02 17.38 2.57
N HIS A 147 -13.73 17.72 2.45
CA HIS A 147 -12.64 16.74 2.55
C HIS A 147 -12.66 16.02 3.90
N ALA A 148 -12.69 16.76 5.01
CA ALA A 148 -12.67 16.19 6.35
C ALA A 148 -13.90 15.32 6.61
N THR A 149 -15.09 15.79 6.24
CA THR A 149 -16.34 15.05 6.44
C THR A 149 -16.34 13.75 5.64
N SER A 150 -15.92 13.80 4.37
CA SER A 150 -15.89 12.63 3.51
C SER A 150 -14.85 11.60 3.98
N LEU A 151 -13.69 12.08 4.40
CA LEU A 151 -12.62 11.24 4.94
C LEU A 151 -13.06 10.53 6.23
N CYS A 152 -13.65 11.27 7.16
CA CYS A 152 -14.20 10.74 8.41
C CYS A 152 -15.29 9.70 8.14
N PHE A 153 -16.26 10.02 7.28
CA PHE A 153 -17.34 9.11 6.89
C PHE A 153 -16.80 7.80 6.31
N ARG A 154 -15.85 7.89 5.37
CA ARG A 154 -15.23 6.72 4.76
C ARG A 154 -14.48 5.87 5.79
N LEU A 155 -13.61 6.49 6.59
CA LEU A 155 -12.81 5.77 7.58
C LEU A 155 -13.68 5.08 8.63
N LEU A 156 -14.69 5.77 9.17
CA LEU A 156 -15.62 5.18 10.12
C LEU A 156 -16.35 3.95 9.52
N ARG A 157 -16.89 4.07 8.31
CA ARG A 157 -17.59 2.94 7.66
C ARG A 157 -16.65 1.78 7.32
N GLN A 158 -15.43 2.06 6.86
CA GLN A 158 -14.42 1.03 6.59
C GLN A 158 -14.07 0.20 7.84
N HIS A 159 -14.15 0.81 9.03
CA HIS A 159 -13.92 0.16 10.31
C HIS A 159 -15.18 -0.40 10.98
N GLY A 160 -16.31 -0.41 10.28
CA GLY A 160 -17.56 -1.02 10.75
C GLY A 160 -18.40 -0.13 11.67
N PHE A 161 -18.08 1.16 11.79
CA PHE A 161 -18.93 2.08 12.52
C PHE A 161 -20.15 2.46 11.69
N ASP A 162 -21.33 2.40 12.30
CA ASP A 162 -22.54 2.94 11.69
C ASP A 162 -22.50 4.47 11.67
N VAL A 163 -22.64 5.05 10.48
CA VAL A 163 -22.64 6.49 10.22
C VAL A 163 -23.70 6.79 9.16
N SER A 164 -24.63 7.69 9.48
CA SER A 164 -25.67 8.11 8.56
C SER A 164 -25.11 8.89 7.38
N GLN A 165 -25.67 8.70 6.20
CA GLN A 165 -25.39 9.53 5.02
C GLN A 165 -25.80 11.01 5.20
N ASP A 166 -26.59 11.28 6.23
CA ASP A 166 -27.10 12.61 6.55
C ASP A 166 -25.99 13.61 6.90
N VAL A 167 -24.79 13.14 7.23
CA VAL A 167 -23.61 14.01 7.42
C VAL A 167 -23.30 14.87 6.19
N PHE A 168 -23.73 14.44 5.00
CA PHE A 168 -23.53 15.21 3.76
C PHE A 168 -24.65 16.20 3.45
N LYS A 169 -25.73 16.25 4.24
CA LYS A 169 -26.85 17.17 4.00
C LYS A 169 -26.41 18.63 4.07
N VAL A 170 -25.42 18.96 4.90
CA VAL A 170 -24.86 20.32 5.02
C VAL A 170 -24.21 20.82 3.72
N PHE A 171 -23.78 19.91 2.85
CA PHE A 171 -23.18 20.22 1.54
C PHE A 171 -24.20 20.25 0.41
N LYS A 172 -25.48 20.04 0.70
CA LYS A 172 -26.57 20.04 -0.27
C LYS A 172 -27.41 21.31 -0.17
N GLY A 173 -27.77 21.87 -1.33
CA GLY A 173 -28.70 22.99 -1.42
C GLY A 173 -30.16 22.56 -1.23
N LEU A 174 -31.08 23.53 -1.28
CA LEU A 174 -32.52 23.31 -1.10
C LEU A 174 -33.13 22.30 -2.10
N ARG A 175 -32.53 22.15 -3.27
CA ARG A 175 -32.95 21.20 -4.31
C ARG A 175 -32.39 19.78 -4.10
N GLY A 176 -31.60 19.55 -3.05
CA GLY A 176 -30.94 18.27 -2.77
C GLY A 176 -29.67 18.00 -3.60
N ASN A 177 -29.28 18.92 -4.50
CA ASN A 177 -28.02 18.88 -5.22
C ASN A 177 -26.86 19.38 -4.34
N PHE A 178 -25.64 18.91 -4.59
CA PHE A 178 -24.45 19.48 -3.96
C PHE A 178 -24.30 20.96 -4.34
N MET A 179 -23.83 21.78 -3.40
CA MET A 179 -23.69 23.22 -3.62
C MET A 179 -22.60 23.51 -4.67
N ASP A 180 -22.90 24.43 -5.60
CA ASP A 180 -22.03 24.70 -6.78
C ASP A 180 -20.61 25.15 -6.40
N HIS A 181 -20.45 25.83 -5.25
CA HIS A 181 -19.14 26.31 -4.81
C HIS A 181 -18.18 25.18 -4.43
N LEU A 182 -18.68 23.98 -4.14
CA LEU A 182 -17.85 22.80 -3.85
C LEU A 182 -17.03 22.35 -5.04
N SER A 183 -17.42 22.74 -6.27
CA SER A 183 -16.66 22.48 -7.50
C SER A 183 -15.21 22.98 -7.46
N LYS A 184 -14.92 23.97 -6.59
CA LYS A 184 -13.57 24.53 -6.40
C LYS A 184 -12.72 23.72 -5.43
N ASP A 185 -13.34 22.90 -4.58
CA ASP A 185 -12.64 22.05 -3.61
C ASP A 185 -12.33 20.68 -4.22
N ILE A 186 -11.31 20.64 -5.07
CA ILE A 186 -10.87 19.40 -5.75
C ILE A 186 -10.54 18.31 -4.73
N LYS A 187 -9.91 18.67 -3.60
CA LYS A 187 -9.53 17.72 -2.56
C LYS A 187 -10.77 17.12 -1.88
N GLY A 188 -11.76 17.96 -1.59
CA GLY A 188 -13.06 17.52 -1.08
C GLY A 188 -13.78 16.59 -2.03
N ILE A 189 -13.84 16.93 -3.32
CA ILE A 189 -14.47 16.10 -4.36
C ILE A 189 -13.79 14.74 -4.49
N LEU A 190 -12.46 14.69 -4.44
CA LEU A 190 -11.72 13.41 -4.50
C LEU A 190 -11.94 12.53 -3.27
N SER A 191 -12.40 13.11 -2.17
CA SER A 191 -12.61 12.39 -0.91
C SER A 191 -14.04 11.92 -0.72
N LEU A 192 -14.99 12.60 -1.35
CA LEU A 192 -16.43 12.32 -1.38
C LEU A 192 -16.72 11.05 -2.20
#